data_AF-A0A6P9B464-F1
#
_entry.id   AF-A0A6P9B464-F1
#
_cell.length_a   1.000
_cell.length_b   1.000
_cell.length_c   1.000
_cell.angle_alpha   90.00
_cell.angle_beta   90.00
_cell.angle_gamma   90.00
#
_symmetry.space_group_name_H-M   'P 1'
#
loop_
_entity.id
_entity.type
_entity.pdbx_description
1 polymer ?
#
loop_
_entity_poly.entity_id
_entity_poly.type
_entity_poly.pdbx_seq_one_letter_code
_entity_poly.pdbx_strand_id
1 'polypeptide(L)'
;MKQKQTRCQLFKSPHDSGKDLLFKDSAVGLIQLPERTDAELYLGPKFSAAIQSLKRERFDSDPDTTESIVWCAVGKAEQKKCYVWSAQSDGAIECAVAETTEDCLIKIIKREADAITLDGGHIYTAGKCGLVPILTEIPREDSSACVDPKKGVT
;
A
#
# COMPACT_ATOMS: atom_id res chain seq x y z
N MET A 1 -23.51 51.55 -18.46
CA MET A 1 -23.31 50.58 -17.36
C MET A 1 -22.46 49.44 -17.92
N LYS A 2 -21.20 49.30 -17.51
CA LYS A 2 -20.32 48.24 -18.02
C LYS A 2 -20.65 46.94 -17.29
N GLN A 3 -21.14 45.93 -18.03
CA GLN A 3 -21.31 44.57 -17.51
C GLN A 3 -19.94 44.07 -17.04
N LYS A 4 -19.84 43.84 -15.73
CA LYS A 4 -18.67 43.24 -15.08
C LYS A 4 -18.67 41.78 -15.54
N GLN A 5 -17.81 41.43 -16.50
CA GLN A 5 -17.60 40.03 -16.89
C GLN A 5 -17.31 39.22 -15.63
N THR A 6 -18.29 38.44 -15.19
CA THR A 6 -18.12 37.45 -14.15
C THR A 6 -17.14 36.44 -14.69
N ARG A 7 -15.91 36.58 -14.22
CA ARG A 7 -14.78 35.67 -14.41
C ARG A 7 -15.29 34.22 -14.43
N CYS A 8 -14.89 33.43 -15.44
CA CYS A 8 -15.21 32.01 -15.56
C CYS A 8 -15.04 31.30 -14.19
N GLN A 9 -16.09 30.64 -13.71
CA GLN A 9 -16.11 29.95 -12.42
C GLN A 9 -16.02 28.43 -12.67
N LEU A 10 -14.80 27.89 -12.57
CA LEU A 10 -14.52 26.48 -12.93
C LEU A 10 -15.28 25.45 -12.07
N PHE A 11 -15.56 25.79 -10.80
CA PHE A 11 -16.22 24.91 -9.82
C PHE A 11 -17.60 25.43 -9.44
N LYS A 12 -18.33 26.09 -10.35
CA LYS A 12 -19.72 26.50 -10.08
C LYS A 12 -20.59 26.29 -11.29
N SER A 13 -21.72 25.64 -11.06
CA SER A 13 -22.78 25.48 -12.04
C SER A 13 -23.73 26.67 -12.02
N PRO A 14 -24.08 27.24 -13.19
CA PRO A 14 -25.22 28.15 -13.33
C PRO A 14 -26.51 27.57 -12.74
N HIS A 15 -27.39 28.45 -12.25
CA HIS A 15 -28.65 28.05 -11.60
C HIS A 15 -29.60 27.25 -12.50
N ASP A 16 -29.44 27.38 -13.82
CA ASP A 16 -30.25 26.76 -14.86
C ASP A 16 -29.58 25.55 -15.54
N SER A 17 -28.32 25.22 -15.20
CA SER A 17 -27.53 24.20 -15.91
C SER A 17 -27.21 22.95 -15.08
N GLY A 18 -28.02 22.63 -14.06
CA GLY A 18 -27.79 21.49 -13.17
C GLY A 18 -26.72 21.76 -12.10
N LYS A 19 -26.22 20.70 -11.45
CA LYS A 19 -25.15 20.76 -10.43
C LYS A 19 -23.90 20.03 -10.93
N ASP A 20 -22.75 20.38 -10.38
CA ASP A 20 -21.46 19.74 -10.61
C ASP A 20 -21.06 19.67 -12.11
N LEU A 21 -21.24 20.77 -12.84
CA LEU A 21 -20.92 20.86 -14.26
C LEU A 21 -19.41 20.69 -14.50
N LEU A 22 -19.02 19.53 -15.04
CA LEU A 22 -17.66 19.03 -15.23
C LEU A 22 -16.89 18.75 -13.93
N PHE A 23 -16.92 19.68 -12.98
CA PHE A 23 -16.29 19.55 -11.66
C PHE A 23 -17.33 19.78 -10.56
N LYS A 24 -17.04 19.24 -9.38
CA LYS A 24 -17.90 19.42 -8.21
C LYS A 24 -18.01 20.91 -7.82
N ASP A 25 -19.21 21.41 -7.56
CA ASP A 25 -19.48 22.81 -7.23
C ASP A 25 -18.85 23.26 -5.90
N SER A 26 -18.49 22.29 -5.06
CA SER A 26 -17.83 22.50 -3.77
C SER A 26 -16.30 22.43 -3.87
N ALA A 27 -15.74 22.12 -5.03
CA ALA A 27 -14.30 22.11 -5.22
C ALA A 27 -13.74 23.55 -5.15
N VAL A 28 -12.55 23.69 -4.57
CA VAL A 28 -11.85 24.98 -4.43
C VAL A 28 -10.59 25.06 -5.29
N GLY A 29 -10.17 23.94 -5.87
CA GLY A 29 -8.95 23.82 -6.65
C GLY A 29 -8.73 22.41 -7.17
N LEU A 30 -7.75 22.28 -8.05
CA LEU A 30 -7.20 20.99 -8.49
C LEU A 30 -5.79 20.85 -7.93
N ILE A 31 -5.43 19.64 -7.52
CA ILE A 31 -4.09 19.31 -7.04
C ILE A 31 -3.48 18.32 -8.03
N GLN A 32 -2.25 18.58 -8.44
CA GLN A 32 -1.49 17.64 -9.24
C GLN A 32 -1.06 16.46 -8.37
N LEU A 33 -1.34 15.24 -8.83
CA LEU A 33 -0.91 14.03 -8.14
C LEU A 33 0.57 13.75 -8.40
N PRO A 34 1.29 13.12 -7.45
CA PRO A 34 2.63 12.61 -7.69
C PRO A 34 2.66 11.62 -8.87
N GLU A 35 3.73 11.63 -9.66
CA GLU A 35 3.84 10.85 -10.90
C GLU A 35 3.68 9.33 -10.72
N ARG A 36 4.08 8.79 -9.56
CA ARG A 36 3.94 7.36 -9.23
C ARG A 36 2.53 6.97 -8.75
N THR A 37 1.57 7.91 -8.71
CA THR A 37 0.21 7.62 -8.25
C THR A 37 -0.61 6.95 -9.36
N ASP A 38 -1.04 5.72 -9.12
CA ASP A 38 -2.03 5.04 -9.95
C ASP A 38 -3.42 5.03 -9.28
N ALA A 39 -4.42 4.48 -9.97
CA ALA A 39 -5.80 4.45 -9.48
C ALA A 39 -5.93 3.69 -8.15
N GLU A 40 -5.15 2.64 -7.94
CA GLU A 40 -5.23 1.82 -6.74
C GLU A 40 -4.58 2.50 -5.55
N LEU A 41 -3.41 3.12 -5.73
CA LEU A 41 -2.75 3.94 -4.72
C LEU A 41 -3.59 5.16 -4.34
N TYR A 42 -4.27 5.78 -5.30
CA TYR A 42 -5.15 6.93 -5.06
C TYR A 42 -6.37 6.55 -4.21
N LEU A 43 -7.00 5.41 -4.51
CA LEU A 43 -8.18 4.93 -3.80
C LEU A 43 -7.84 4.29 -2.45
N GLY A 44 -6.66 3.69 -2.34
CA GLY A 44 -6.19 2.95 -1.18
C GLY A 44 -6.81 1.55 -1.05
N PRO A 45 -6.20 0.66 -0.24
CA PRO A 45 -6.52 -0.76 -0.24
C PRO A 45 -7.95 -1.06 0.20
N LYS A 46 -8.49 -0.30 1.17
CA LYS A 46 -9.85 -0.53 1.69
C LYS A 46 -10.93 -0.26 0.64
N PHE A 47 -10.81 0.84 -0.10
CA PHE A 47 -11.80 1.21 -1.10
C PHE A 47 -11.65 0.38 -2.37
N SER A 48 -10.41 0.10 -2.79
CA SER A 48 -10.12 -0.82 -3.90
C SER A 48 -10.69 -2.21 -3.63
N ALA A 49 -10.48 -2.78 -2.44
CA ALA A 49 -11.07 -4.06 -2.05
C ALA A 49 -12.61 -4.02 -2.09
N ALA A 50 -13.23 -2.96 -1.55
CA ALA A 50 -14.69 -2.82 -1.60
C ALA A 50 -15.25 -2.79 -3.04
N ILE A 51 -14.58 -2.11 -3.97
CA ILE A 51 -14.98 -2.11 -5.38
C ILE A 51 -14.80 -3.50 -6.00
N GLN A 52 -13.69 -4.18 -5.71
CA GLN A 52 -13.44 -5.52 -6.23
C GLN A 52 -14.49 -6.52 -5.73
N SER A 53 -14.90 -6.44 -4.46
CA SER A 53 -15.97 -7.27 -3.90
C SER A 53 -17.32 -7.06 -4.59
N LEU A 54 -17.63 -5.83 -5.03
CA LEU A 54 -18.87 -5.55 -5.78
C LEU A 54 -18.83 -6.08 -7.22
N LYS A 55 -17.63 -6.18 -7.82
CA LYS A 55 -17.44 -6.64 -9.20
C LYS A 55 -17.33 -8.15 -9.33
N ARG A 56 -16.95 -8.88 -8.27
CA ARG A 56 -16.96 -10.34 -8.27
C ARG A 56 -18.41 -10.82 -8.44
N GLU A 57 -18.73 -11.41 -9.59
CA GLU A 57 -19.78 -12.42 -9.64
C GLU A 57 -19.38 -13.51 -8.64
N ARG A 58 -20.28 -13.92 -7.73
CA ARG A 58 -19.97 -14.73 -6.54
C ARG A 58 -19.29 -16.08 -6.85
N PHE A 59 -18.00 -16.08 -7.15
CA PHE A 59 -17.18 -17.26 -7.29
C PHE A 59 -15.84 -17.04 -6.60
N ASP A 60 -15.56 -18.02 -5.75
CA ASP A 60 -14.33 -18.36 -5.06
C ASP A 60 -13.88 -17.53 -3.85
N SER A 61 -13.34 -18.33 -2.93
CA SER A 61 -12.92 -18.12 -1.54
C SER A 61 -12.58 -16.67 -1.17
N ASP A 62 -12.97 -16.34 0.06
CA ASP A 62 -12.57 -15.12 0.73
C ASP A 62 -11.03 -15.00 0.68
N PRO A 63 -10.46 -13.97 0.01
CA PRO A 63 -9.01 -13.81 -0.09
C PRO A 63 -8.34 -13.61 1.27
N ASP A 64 -9.12 -13.35 2.33
CA ASP A 64 -8.63 -13.24 3.72
C ASP A 64 -8.42 -14.62 4.41
N THR A 65 -8.62 -15.73 3.69
CA THR A 65 -8.51 -17.11 4.25
C THR A 65 -7.22 -17.85 3.89
N THR A 66 -6.29 -17.23 3.18
CA THR A 66 -4.95 -17.81 3.03
C THR A 66 -4.14 -17.52 4.29
N GLU A 67 -3.85 -18.54 5.08
CA GLU A 67 -3.02 -18.45 6.30
C GLU A 67 -1.52 -18.19 6.01
N SER A 68 -1.17 -17.91 4.74
CA SER A 68 0.19 -17.68 4.28
C SER A 68 0.58 -16.19 4.33
N ILE A 69 1.86 -15.91 4.58
CA ILE A 69 2.44 -14.56 4.50
C ILE A 69 3.15 -14.43 3.15
N VAL A 70 2.78 -13.43 2.36
CA VAL A 70 3.45 -13.08 1.11
C VAL A 70 4.65 -12.18 1.39
N TRP A 71 5.84 -12.75 1.37
CA TRP A 71 7.09 -12.02 1.59
C TRP A 71 7.57 -11.33 0.30
N CYS A 72 7.90 -10.04 0.37
CA CYS A 72 8.40 -9.29 -0.78
C CYS A 72 9.93 -9.33 -0.85
N ALA A 73 10.47 -9.97 -1.89
CA ALA A 73 11.89 -10.07 -2.17
C ALA A 73 12.34 -9.02 -3.20
N VAL A 74 13.47 -8.35 -2.94
CA VAL A 74 14.02 -7.32 -3.83
C VAL A 74 15.10 -7.91 -4.74
N GLY A 75 14.81 -7.93 -6.03
CA GLY A 75 15.70 -8.41 -7.08
C GLY A 75 15.89 -9.94 -7.09
N LYS A 76 16.66 -10.40 -8.08
CA LYS A 76 16.80 -11.83 -8.40
C LYS A 76 17.52 -12.63 -7.30
N ALA A 77 18.41 -12.00 -6.54
CA ALA A 77 19.18 -12.68 -5.51
C ALA A 77 18.30 -13.05 -4.31
N GLU A 78 17.46 -12.12 -3.85
CA GLU A 78 16.51 -12.37 -2.76
C GLU A 78 15.36 -13.25 -3.21
N GLN A 79 14.86 -13.09 -4.44
CA GLN A 79 13.84 -13.96 -5.01
C GLN A 79 14.22 -15.45 -4.87
N LYS A 80 15.46 -15.80 -5.24
CA LYS A 80 15.95 -17.18 -5.13
C LYS A 80 15.93 -17.68 -3.67
N LYS A 81 16.34 -16.83 -2.73
CA LYS A 81 16.33 -17.18 -1.29
C LYS A 81 14.89 -17.34 -0.78
N CYS A 82 13.99 -16.45 -1.18
CA CYS A 82 12.58 -16.51 -0.80
C CYS A 82 11.94 -17.81 -1.29
N TYR A 83 12.15 -18.21 -2.55
CA TYR A 83 11.59 -19.47 -3.05
C TYR A 83 12.10 -20.71 -2.33
N VAL A 84 13.39 -20.72 -1.96
CA VAL A 84 13.95 -21.79 -1.14
C VAL A 84 13.29 -21.84 0.24
N TRP A 85 13.00 -20.68 0.84
CA TRP A 85 12.30 -20.59 2.12
C TRP A 85 10.82 -21.00 2.01
N SER A 86 10.11 -20.51 1.00
CA SER A 86 8.73 -20.87 0.70
C SER A 86 8.55 -22.38 0.53
N ALA A 87 9.44 -23.04 -0.21
CA ALA A 87 9.42 -24.50 -0.38
C ALA A 87 9.62 -25.30 0.92
N GLN A 88 10.19 -24.68 1.95
CA GLN A 88 10.42 -25.30 3.28
C GLN A 88 9.40 -24.85 4.34
N SER A 89 8.49 -23.94 3.97
CA SER A 89 7.56 -23.30 4.91
C SER A 89 6.24 -24.06 5.11
N ASP A 90 6.05 -25.19 4.42
CA ASP A 90 4.80 -25.96 4.42
C ASP A 90 3.57 -25.11 4.06
N GLY A 91 3.75 -24.16 3.12
CA GLY A 91 2.71 -23.24 2.67
C GLY A 91 2.54 -21.99 3.53
N ALA A 92 3.28 -21.82 4.63
CA ALA A 92 3.18 -20.63 5.47
C ALA A 92 3.77 -19.36 4.82
N ILE A 93 4.68 -19.50 3.85
CA ILE A 93 5.35 -18.38 3.17
C ILE A 93 5.17 -18.47 1.67
N GLU A 94 4.73 -17.37 1.09
CA GLU A 94 4.71 -17.12 -0.35
C GLU A 94 5.66 -15.97 -0.70
N CYS A 95 5.96 -15.80 -1.99
CA CYS A 95 6.98 -14.84 -2.44
C CYS A 95 6.42 -13.89 -3.50
N ALA A 96 6.34 -12.61 -3.15
CA ALA A 96 6.27 -11.51 -4.11
C ALA A 96 7.69 -11.05 -4.47
N VAL A 97 7.84 -10.45 -5.65
CA VAL A 97 9.14 -9.96 -6.13
C VAL A 97 8.98 -8.55 -6.70
N ALA A 98 9.93 -7.67 -6.39
CA ALA A 98 10.05 -6.35 -6.99
C ALA A 98 11.52 -6.04 -7.32
N GLU A 99 11.77 -5.05 -8.17
CA GLU A 99 13.14 -4.66 -8.53
C GLU A 99 13.76 -3.70 -7.50
N THR A 100 12.94 -2.94 -6.78
CA THR A 100 13.39 -1.98 -5.76
C THR A 100 12.62 -2.15 -4.45
N THR A 101 13.22 -1.69 -3.35
CA THR A 101 12.57 -1.66 -2.04
C THR A 101 11.27 -0.87 -2.07
N GLU A 102 11.26 0.29 -2.74
CA GLU A 102 10.09 1.16 -2.86
C GLU A 102 8.94 0.47 -3.61
N ASP A 103 9.26 -0.31 -4.65
CA ASP A 103 8.25 -1.10 -5.36
C ASP A 103 7.68 -2.20 -4.47
N CYS A 104 8.49 -2.81 -3.59
CA CYS A 104 7.98 -3.72 -2.56
C CYS A 104 7.07 -2.99 -1.55
N LEU A 105 7.42 -1.77 -1.11
CA LEU A 105 6.53 -0.98 -0.24
C LEU A 105 5.19 -0.68 -0.93
N ILE A 106 5.21 -0.35 -2.23
CA ILE A 106 4.00 -0.15 -3.03
C ILE A 106 3.17 -1.44 -3.08
N LYS A 107 3.80 -2.60 -3.32
CA LYS A 107 3.11 -3.90 -3.30
C LYS A 107 2.42 -4.17 -1.95
N ILE A 108 3.07 -3.83 -0.84
CA ILE A 108 2.49 -3.99 0.49
C ILE A 108 1.28 -3.06 0.69
N ILE A 109 1.40 -1.79 0.29
CA ILE A 109 0.28 -0.82 0.37
C ILE A 109 -0.93 -1.31 -0.46
N LYS A 110 -0.65 -1.95 -1.59
CA LYS A 110 -1.66 -2.55 -2.48
C LYS A 110 -2.19 -3.91 -2.03
N ARG A 111 -1.64 -4.50 -0.97
CA ARG A 111 -1.94 -5.88 -0.51
C ARG A 111 -1.58 -6.96 -1.55
N GLU A 112 -0.58 -6.70 -2.39
CA GLU A 112 0.05 -7.71 -3.26
C GLU A 112 1.20 -8.44 -2.54
N ALA A 113 1.62 -7.92 -1.38
CA ALA A 113 2.59 -8.51 -0.46
C ALA A 113 2.24 -8.09 0.96
N ASP A 114 2.79 -8.77 1.97
CA ASP A 114 2.47 -8.54 3.38
C ASP A 114 3.64 -7.98 4.17
N ALA A 115 4.87 -8.43 3.87
CA ALA A 115 6.05 -8.11 4.67
C ALA A 115 7.33 -7.99 3.84
N ILE A 116 8.28 -7.23 4.38
CA ILE A 116 9.65 -7.04 3.89
C ILE A 116 10.56 -6.66 5.05
N THR A 117 11.83 -7.05 5.00
CA THR A 117 12.90 -6.53 5.87
C THR A 117 13.47 -5.23 5.30
N LEU A 118 13.62 -4.21 6.16
CA LEU A 118 14.06 -2.86 5.75
C LEU A 118 15.19 -2.36 6.64
N ASP A 119 16.10 -1.58 6.06
CA ASP A 119 17.00 -0.73 6.84
C ASP A 119 16.28 0.49 7.43
N GLY A 120 16.92 1.14 8.39
CA GLY A 120 16.35 2.28 9.11
C GLY A 120 15.90 3.47 8.25
N GLY A 121 16.54 3.68 7.09
CA GLY A 121 16.14 4.74 6.15
C GLY A 121 14.79 4.44 5.49
N HIS A 122 14.61 3.21 5.02
CA HIS A 122 13.35 2.79 4.42
C HIS A 122 12.23 2.62 5.45
N ILE A 123 12.52 2.32 6.71
CA ILE A 123 11.52 2.31 7.80
C ILE A 123 10.86 3.69 7.94
N TYR A 124 11.62 4.78 7.84
CA TYR A 124 11.05 6.14 7.89
C TYR A 124 10.07 6.38 6.74
N THR A 125 10.45 6.03 5.52
CA THR A 125 9.60 6.15 4.32
C THR A 125 8.35 5.28 4.44
N ALA A 126 8.49 4.02 4.82
CA ALA A 126 7.39 3.09 5.03
C ALA A 126 6.39 3.61 6.08
N GLY A 127 6.89 4.19 7.18
CA GLY A 127 6.07 4.81 8.21
C GLY A 127 5.27 6.01 7.71
N LYS A 128 5.84 6.84 6.81
CA LYS A 128 5.12 7.94 6.16
C LYS A 128 4.02 7.46 5.21
N CYS A 129 4.14 6.24 4.69
CA CYS A 129 3.12 5.59 3.88
C CYS A 129 2.06 4.84 4.72
N GLY A 130 2.17 4.85 6.05
CA GLY A 130 1.21 4.21 6.96
C GLY A 130 1.49 2.73 7.24
N LEU A 131 2.66 2.20 6.83
CA LEU A 131 3.13 0.89 7.25
C LEU A 131 3.71 0.96 8.67
N VAL A 132 3.75 -0.18 9.35
CA VAL A 132 4.22 -0.28 10.74
C VAL A 132 5.32 -1.34 10.86
N PRO A 133 6.39 -1.09 11.64
CA PRO A 133 7.35 -2.12 11.97
C PRO A 133 6.73 -3.16 12.92
N ILE A 134 6.99 -4.45 12.68
CA ILE A 134 6.45 -5.56 13.48
C ILE A 134 7.55 -6.25 14.29
N LEU A 135 8.69 -6.56 13.65
CA LEU A 135 9.84 -7.26 14.24
C LEU A 135 11.14 -6.54 13.85
N THR A 136 12.22 -6.81 14.58
CA THR A 136 13.56 -6.27 14.30
C THR A 136 14.61 -7.38 14.27
N GLU A 137 15.62 -7.23 13.42
CA GLU A 137 16.77 -8.13 13.39
C GLU A 137 17.71 -7.79 14.55
N ILE A 138 17.95 -8.75 15.43
CA ILE A 138 18.87 -8.60 16.56
C ILE A 138 20.21 -9.25 16.19
N PRO A 139 21.30 -8.48 16.08
CA PRO A 139 22.62 -9.04 15.87
C PRO A 139 23.03 -9.96 17.02
N ARG A 140 23.89 -10.95 16.75
CA ARG A 140 24.34 -11.92 17.78
C ARG A 140 24.97 -11.24 18.99
N GLU A 141 25.72 -10.17 18.75
CA GLU A 141 26.42 -9.40 19.79
C GLU A 141 25.44 -8.74 20.77
N ASP A 142 24.26 -8.37 20.29
CA ASP A 142 23.22 -7.67 21.06
C ASP A 142 22.10 -8.60 21.57
N SER A 143 22.21 -9.91 21.32
CA SER A 143 21.18 -10.90 21.70
C SER A 143 20.84 -10.89 23.20
N SER A 144 21.82 -10.56 24.06
CA SER A 144 21.63 -10.48 25.51
C SER A 144 20.87 -9.23 25.97
N ALA A 145 20.80 -8.18 25.15
CA ALA A 145 20.07 -6.95 25.45
C ALA A 145 18.57 -7.06 25.15
N CYS A 146 18.17 -8.06 24.37
CA CYS A 146 16.80 -8.25 23.88
C CYS A 146 16.13 -9.51 24.48
N VAL A 147 16.29 -9.71 25.79
CA VAL A 147 15.59 -10.79 26.52
C VAL A 147 14.19 -10.32 26.90
N ASP A 148 13.16 -11.00 26.42
CA ASP A 148 11.79 -10.77 26.92
C ASP A 148 11.76 -11.16 28.41
N PRO A 149 11.46 -10.23 29.34
CA PRO A 149 11.48 -10.53 30.76
C PRO A 149 10.48 -11.62 31.19
N LYS A 150 9.51 -11.97 30.34
CA LYS A 150 8.49 -12.99 30.56
C LYS A 150 8.67 -14.23 29.71
N LYS A 151 9.34 -14.15 28.56
CA LYS A 151 9.49 -15.28 27.61
C LYS A 151 10.91 -15.78 27.40
N GLY A 152 11.93 -15.11 27.96
CA GLY A 152 13.34 -15.47 27.75
C GLY A 152 13.84 -15.05 26.36
N VAL A 153 14.96 -15.65 25.91
CA VAL A 153 15.46 -15.50 24.54
C VAL A 153 14.67 -16.48 23.67
N THR A 154 13.94 -15.97 22.68
CA THR A 154 13.37 -16.79 21.59
C THR A 154 14.43 -17.16 20.57
#